data_AF-A0A5B7SPY1-F1
#
_entry.id   AF-A0A5B7SPY1-F1
#
_cell.length_a   1.000
_cell.length_b   1.000
_cell.length_c   1.000
_cell.angle_alpha   90.00
_cell.angle_beta   90.00
_cell.angle_gamma   90.00
#
_symmetry.space_group_name_H-M   'P 1'
#
loop_
_entity.id
_entity.type
_entity.pdbx_description
1 polymer ?
#
loop_
_entity_poly.entity_id
_entity_poly.type
_entity_poly.pdbx_seq_one_letter_code
_entity_poly.pdbx_strand_id
1 'polypeptide(L)'
;MMNYPNLIRLEEEIKVLLDYRLVEYQYEQVIVEAYYAMDKTVMCRIELFGSETTIAHRMAKYEAELKEGYYYEAEQKLINQMEPKSIKQAS
;
A
#
# COMPACT_ATOMS: atom_id res chain seq x y z
N MET A 1 -10.88 9.31 22.25
CA MET A 1 -12.01 8.91 21.38
C MET A 1 -11.42 8.49 20.05
N MET A 2 -11.83 7.37 19.44
CA MET A 2 -11.34 6.96 18.11
C MET A 2 -11.83 7.95 17.06
N ASN A 3 -10.94 8.39 16.16
CA ASN A 3 -11.21 9.45 15.19
C ASN A 3 -11.33 8.88 13.78
N TYR A 4 -12.41 8.14 13.54
CA TYR A 4 -12.69 7.48 12.27
C TYR A 4 -12.77 8.42 11.06
N PRO A 5 -13.36 9.63 11.14
CA PRO A 5 -13.34 10.57 10.00
C PRO A 5 -11.93 10.92 9.53
N ASN A 6 -10.97 11.04 10.45
CA ASN A 6 -9.58 11.28 10.08
C ASN A 6 -8.92 10.07 9.39
N LEU A 7 -9.35 8.84 9.69
CA LEU A 7 -8.84 7.64 9.02
C LEU A 7 -9.32 7.56 7.56
N ILE A 8 -10.59 7.87 7.30
CA ILE A 8 -11.15 7.90 5.93
C ILE A 8 -10.41 8.93 5.07
N ARG A 9 -10.20 10.13 5.61
CA ARG A 9 -9.44 11.17 4.91
C ARG A 9 -8.00 10.75 4.62
N LEU A 10 -7.36 10.09 5.58
CA LEU A 10 -6.01 9.56 5.39
C LEU A 10 -5.96 8.51 4.27
N GLU A 11 -6.94 7.61 4.19
CA GLU A 11 -7.04 6.61 3.12
C GLU A 11 -7.12 7.29 1.74
N GLU A 12 -7.93 8.34 1.60
CA GLU A 12 -8.04 9.12 0.36
C GLU A 12 -6.73 9.83 0.00
N GLU A 13 -6.06 10.45 0.98
CA GLU A 13 -4.77 11.10 0.78
C GLU A 13 -3.70 10.10 0.30
N ILE A 14 -3.64 8.91 0.91
CA ILE A 14 -2.72 7.84 0.50
C ILE A 14 -3.04 7.35 -0.92
N LYS A 15 -4.32 7.13 -1.27
CA LYS A 15 -4.72 6.70 -2.62
C LYS A 15 -4.21 7.67 -3.69
N VAL A 16 -4.44 8.98 -3.49
CA VAL A 16 -3.98 10.02 -4.42
C VAL A 16 -2.46 10.03 -4.54
N LEU A 17 -1.74 9.87 -3.43
CA LEU A 17 -0.28 9.81 -3.44
C LEU A 17 0.24 8.59 -4.20
N LEU A 18 -0.37 7.42 -4.02
CA LEU A 18 0.01 6.20 -4.74
C LEU A 18 -0.26 6.35 -6.25
N ASP A 19 -1.43 6.86 -6.63
CA ASP A 19 -1.80 7.10 -8.04
C ASP A 19 -0.83 8.03 -8.75
N TYR A 20 -0.26 8.99 -8.01
CA TYR A 20 0.80 9.85 -8.54
C TYR A 20 2.18 9.17 -8.56
N ARG A 21 2.59 8.55 -7.44
CA ARG A 21 3.97 8.06 -7.25
C ARG A 21 4.25 6.75 -7.97
N LEU A 22 3.23 5.91 -8.14
CA LEU A 22 3.36 4.55 -8.67
C LEU A 22 2.70 4.39 -10.05
N VAL A 23 2.40 5.50 -10.73
CA VAL A 23 1.74 5.51 -12.05
C VAL A 23 2.46 4.66 -13.10
N GLU A 24 3.79 4.53 -13.01
CA GLU A 24 4.61 3.76 -13.96
C GLU A 24 4.50 2.24 -13.75
N TYR A 25 3.96 1.77 -12.61
CA TYR A 25 3.91 0.35 -12.25
C TYR A 25 2.63 -0.37 -12.68
N GLN A 26 1.77 0.30 -13.46
CA GLN A 26 0.62 -0.30 -14.17
C GLN A 26 -0.34 -1.14 -13.31
N TYR A 27 -0.51 -0.82 -12.03
CA TYR A 27 -1.64 -1.36 -11.27
C TYR A 27 -2.94 -0.68 -11.73
N GLU A 28 -4.06 -1.39 -11.71
CA GLU A 28 -5.36 -0.84 -12.14
C GLU A 28 -6.27 -0.53 -10.96
N GLN A 29 -6.10 -1.23 -9.83
CA GLN A 29 -6.95 -1.05 -8.65
C GLN A 29 -6.12 -0.95 -7.38
N VAL A 30 -6.54 -0.08 -6.47
CA VAL A 30 -5.91 0.14 -5.17
C VAL A 30 -6.94 0.08 -4.04
N ILE A 31 -6.60 -0.67 -2.99
CA ILE A 31 -7.33 -0.67 -1.73
C ILE A 31 -6.40 -0.06 -0.67
N VAL A 32 -6.90 0.97 0.03
CA VAL A 32 -6.25 1.54 1.20
C VAL A 32 -7.25 1.52 2.34
N GLU A 33 -6.84 0.94 3.47
CA GLU A 33 -7.63 0.84 4.69
C GLU A 33 -6.79 1.30 5.87
N ALA A 34 -7.27 2.29 6.62
CA ALA A 34 -6.69 2.76 7.86
C ALA A 34 -7.61 2.38 9.01
N TYR A 35 -7.06 1.76 10.05
CA TYR A 35 -7.86 1.19 11.14
C TYR A 35 -7.14 1.25 12.48
N TYR A 36 -7.89 1.15 13.56
CA TYR A 36 -7.33 0.98 14.91
C TYR A 36 -7.12 -0.51 15.18
N ALA A 37 -5.89 -0.92 15.52
CA ALA A 37 -5.63 -2.25 16.05
C ALA A 37 -6.19 -2.39 17.47
N MET A 38 -6.16 -3.61 18.02
CA MET A 38 -6.68 -3.89 19.37
C MET A 38 -5.97 -3.09 20.47
N ASP A 39 -4.69 -2.78 20.28
CA ASP A 39 -3.88 -1.95 21.18
C ASP A 39 -4.08 -0.43 20.94
N LYS A 40 -5.00 -0.06 20.04
CA LYS A 40 -5.34 1.32 19.61
C LYS A 40 -4.26 2.00 18.79
N THR A 41 -3.24 1.29 18.32
CA THR A 41 -2.34 1.81 17.28
C THR A 41 -3.11 2.04 15.99
N VAL A 42 -2.73 3.06 15.22
CA VAL A 42 -3.30 3.30 13.90
C VAL A 42 -2.48 2.50 12.89
N MET A 43 -3.13 1.56 12.22
CA MET A 43 -2.54 0.75 11.16
C MET A 43 -3.05 1.26 9.82
N CYS A 44 -2.27 1.05 8.76
CA CYS A 44 -2.72 1.25 7.41
C CYS A 44 -2.26 0.09 6.51
N ARG A 45 -3.21 -0.48 5.78
CA ARG A 45 -3.01 -1.51 4.76
C ARG A 45 -3.20 -0.90 3.38
N ILE A 46 -2.26 -1.20 2.48
CA ILE A 46 -2.29 -0.87 1.07
C ILE A 46 -2.19 -2.18 0.28
N GLU A 47 -3.10 -2.37 -0.67
CA GLU A 47 -3.05 -3.48 -1.63
C GLU A 47 -3.22 -2.94 -3.05
N LEU A 48 -2.28 -3.29 -3.93
CA LEU A 48 -2.29 -2.94 -5.34
C LEU A 48 -2.64 -4.18 -6.16
N PHE A 49 -3.51 -4.02 -7.13
CA PHE A 49 -4.02 -5.10 -7.97
C PHE A 49 -3.92 -4.74 -9.45
N GLY A 50 -3.80 -5.77 -10.28
CA GLY A 50 -4.07 -5.66 -11.72
C GLY A 50 -5.57 -5.53 -11.98
N SER A 51 -6.07 -6.30 -12.95
CA SER A 51 -7.45 -6.20 -13.44
C SER A 51 -8.56 -6.55 -12.45
N GLU A 52 -8.25 -7.26 -11.35
CA GLU A 52 -9.25 -7.69 -10.38
C GLU A 52 -8.76 -7.56 -8.93
N THR A 53 -9.65 -7.24 -7.99
CA THR A 53 -9.37 -7.23 -6.54
C THR A 53 -9.47 -8.62 -5.92
N THR A 54 -8.79 -9.60 -6.50
CA THR A 54 -8.66 -10.96 -5.96
C THR A 54 -7.21 -11.22 -5.56
N ILE A 55 -6.98 -12.13 -4.60
CA ILE A 55 -5.63 -12.44 -4.10
C ILE A 55 -4.69 -12.88 -5.24
N ALA A 56 -5.22 -13.58 -6.26
CA ALA A 56 -4.47 -14.03 -7.42
C ALA A 56 -3.95 -12.89 -8.31
N HIS A 57 -4.64 -11.74 -8.31
CA HIS A 57 -4.30 -10.56 -9.11
C HIS A 57 -3.62 -9.46 -8.27
N ARG A 58 -3.34 -9.73 -6.98
CA ARG A 58 -2.65 -8.77 -6.11
C ARG A 58 -1.18 -8.69 -6.49
N MET A 59 -0.76 -7.51 -6.93
CA MET A 59 0.60 -7.21 -7.37
C MET A 59 1.51 -6.88 -6.18
N ALA A 60 1.01 -6.14 -5.20
CA ALA A 60 1.77 -5.76 -4.02
C ALA A 60 0.87 -5.55 -2.80
N LYS A 61 1.46 -5.74 -1.61
CA LYS A 61 0.82 -5.45 -0.33
C LYS A 61 1.80 -4.81 0.63
N TYR A 62 1.34 -3.82 1.40
CA TYR A 62 2.05 -3.32 2.57
C TYR A 62 1.06 -3.07 3.71
N GLU A 63 1.43 -3.42 4.93
CA GLU A 63 0.59 -3.24 6.11
C GLU A 63 1.49 -2.98 7.31
N ALA A 64 1.33 -1.81 7.93
CA ALA A 64 2.16 -1.38 9.05
C ALA A 64 1.44 -0.31 9.89
N GLU A 65 2.02 -0.03 11.05
CA GLU A 65 1.64 1.09 11.89
C GLU A 65 1.91 2.41 11.17
N LEU A 66 0.95 3.32 11.19
CA LEU A 66 1.07 4.65 10.63
C LEU A 66 1.90 5.55 11.56
N LYS A 67 3.19 5.66 11.26
CA LYS A 67 4.16 6.48 11.98
C LYS A 67 5.04 7.28 11.02
N GLU A 68 5.95 8.08 11.57
CA GLU A 68 6.94 8.78 10.77
C GLU A 68 7.71 7.81 9.87
N GLY A 69 7.87 8.18 8.59
CA GLY A 69 8.51 7.32 7.58
C GLY A 69 7.56 6.35 6.85
N TYR A 70 6.31 6.18 7.30
CA TYR A 70 5.37 5.21 6.71
C TYR A 70 5.25 5.33 5.19
N TYR A 71 5.07 6.55 4.66
CA TYR A 71 4.89 6.75 3.21
C TYR A 71 6.09 6.29 2.40
N TYR A 72 7.30 6.60 2.88
CA TYR A 72 8.54 6.18 2.22
C TYR A 72 8.71 4.67 2.31
N GLU A 73 8.47 4.07 3.48
CA GLU A 73 8.54 2.63 3.65
C GLU A 73 7.52 1.89 2.77
N ALA A 74 6.27 2.36 2.74
CA ALA A 74 5.20 1.81 1.93
C ALA A 74 5.59 1.82 0.45
N GLU A 75 6.01 2.98 -0.06
CA GLU A 75 6.46 3.13 -1.45
C GLU A 75 7.58 2.14 -1.78
N GLN A 76 8.65 2.10 -0.99
CA GLN A 76 9.78 1.21 -1.22
C GLN A 76 9.34 -0.26 -1.19
N LYS A 77 8.47 -0.65 -0.26
CA LYS A 77 8.00 -2.05 -0.15
C LYS A 77 7.09 -2.44 -1.30
N LEU A 78 6.22 -1.54 -1.76
CA LEU A 78 5.33 -1.79 -2.88
C LEU A 78 6.12 -1.91 -4.18
N ILE A 79 7.03 -0.97 -4.45
CA ILE A 79 7.91 -1.00 -5.64
C ILE A 79 8.72 -2.29 -5.71
N ASN A 80 9.40 -2.67 -4.61
CA ASN A 80 10.22 -3.88 -4.57
C ASN A 80 9.44 -5.19 -4.84
N GLN A 81 8.13 -5.19 -4.69
CA GLN A 81 7.27 -6.33 -5.01
C GLN A 81 6.83 -6.34 -6.48
N MET A 82 6.68 -5.17 -7.09
CA MET A 82 6.25 -5.01 -8.48
C MET A 82 7.41 -5.05 -9.46
N GLU A 83 8.63 -4.68 -9.02
CA GLU A 83 9.81 -4.76 -9.88
C GLU A 83 10.16 -6.23 -10.19
N PRO A 84 10.40 -6.56 -11.47
CA PRO A 84 10.83 -7.89 -11.84
C PRO A 84 12.18 -8.17 -11.16
N LYS A 85 12.20 -9.18 -10.29
CA LYS A 85 13.45 -9.67 -9.72
C LYS A 85 14.32 -10.18 -10.87
N SER A 86 15.37 -9.44 -11.21
CA SER A 86 16.40 -9.91 -12.12
C SER A 86 16.91 -11.25 -11.60
N ILE A 87 16.52 -12.35 -12.24
CA ILE A 87 17.11 -13.65 -11.97
C ILE A 87 18.56 -13.51 -12.39
N LYS A 88 19.47 -13.33 -11.42
CA LYS A 88 20.89 -13.51 -11.67
C LYS A 88 21.05 -14.96 -12.10
N GLN A 89 21.21 -15.19 -13.41
CA GLN A 89 21.67 -16.48 -13.89
C GLN A 89 23.00 -16.75 -13.19
N ALA A 90 23.03 -17.79 -12.35
CA ALA A 90 24.27 -18.28 -11.80
C ALA A 90 25.17 -18.67 -12.97
N SER A 91 26.30 -17.99 -13.10
CA SER A 91 27.37 -18.31 -14.06
C SER A 91 28.17 -19.50 -13.57
#